data_AF-A0A323VED8-F1
#
_entry.id   AF-A0A323VED8-F1
#
_cell.length_a   1.000
_cell.length_b   1.000
_cell.length_c   1.000
_cell.angle_alpha   90.00
_cell.angle_beta   90.00
_cell.angle_gamma   90.00
#
_symmetry.space_group_name_H-M   'P 1'
#
loop_
_entity.id
_entity.type
_entity.pdbx_description
1 polymer ?
#
loop_
_entity_poly.entity_id
_entity_poly.type
_entity_poly.pdbx_seq_one_letter_code
_entity_poly.pdbx_strand_id
1 'polypeptide(L)'
;MSEGHSPGRVLRTGRTLARLLLVWAFVTGALIVLDGWLSGFAMRSWWQPPVAALLLGVLAAVGWPLVMRIALPIAFFTFGLGSFLLMGAGVLAVFYAIPGVEVTSFRTSVVVAVAMSGIAAVISSVLAINEDEVFFRRVRRRSGGGDAGDRPPGVLFLQIDGLGHAVARRAVRDGSMPTLAAWLRSGSHVLRSWHTDWSSQTGASQCGILQGSNDGVVGFRWYDKERDRVVTVSRPEDAAEVERQHSDGRGLLAGDGAGRGNLFTGDAAHVSLTMSSLAVVVARGSRRERRSRDRIGAGYYAYFANPVNALRTLAVSLVDVYRELTAAAAQRRADVRPRVKRGGLYPLARPGTTVIIRDVVVNALLEDMLAGRPVVYADFVGYDEVAHHSGIERFDTLEVLRTIDQQIGRLWRAAQLAPRQYHLVCLSDHGQTQGQTFADRFGETVEQLIGRLCGGPVVAAPRRRLLGLLPPARVDDSRRAAEPWQVTSALAEGSGPIARRLRDRV
;
A
#
# COMPACT_ATOMS: atom_id res chain seq x y z
N MET A 1 7.27 51.03 2.97
CA MET A 1 8.17 50.44 1.94
C MET A 1 9.24 49.66 2.68
N SER A 2 9.15 48.33 2.70
CA SER A 2 10.14 47.46 3.32
C SER A 2 10.48 46.37 2.31
N GLU A 3 11.62 46.53 1.63
CA GLU A 3 12.12 45.59 0.64
C GLU A 3 12.52 44.27 1.32
N GLY A 4 11.67 43.26 1.16
CA GLY A 4 11.98 41.89 1.54
C GLY A 4 13.07 41.34 0.63
N HIS A 5 14.31 41.29 1.14
CA HIS A 5 15.44 40.62 0.50
C HIS A 5 15.08 39.16 0.20
N SER A 6 14.77 38.87 -1.06
CA SER A 6 14.70 37.50 -1.57
C SER A 6 16.09 36.87 -1.43
N PRO A 7 16.27 35.75 -0.69
CA PRO A 7 17.56 35.10 -0.64
C PRO A 7 17.94 34.66 -2.05
N GLY A 8 19.03 35.26 -2.57
CA GLY A 8 19.44 35.25 -3.96
C GLY A 8 19.67 33.85 -4.54
N ARG A 9 19.50 33.74 -5.86
CA ARG A 9 19.70 32.52 -6.67
C ARG A 9 21.02 31.80 -6.38
N VAL A 10 22.07 32.57 -6.06
CA VAL A 10 23.45 32.10 -5.80
C VAL A 10 23.55 31.25 -4.52
N LEU A 11 22.93 31.68 -3.42
CA LEU A 11 22.90 30.93 -2.16
C LEU A 11 22.15 29.58 -2.31
N ARG A 12 21.20 29.50 -3.25
CA ARG A 12 20.38 28.31 -3.51
C ARG A 12 21.11 27.30 -4.38
N THR A 13 21.82 27.76 -5.41
CA THR A 13 22.69 26.91 -6.22
C THR A 13 23.82 26.36 -5.35
N GLY A 14 24.45 27.21 -4.52
CA GLY A 14 25.51 26.80 -3.59
C GLY A 14 25.07 25.70 -2.61
N ARG A 15 23.88 25.79 -2.02
CA ARG A 15 23.35 24.76 -1.11
C ARG A 15 23.05 23.43 -1.81
N THR A 16 22.57 23.49 -3.06
CA THR A 16 22.27 22.28 -3.84
C THR A 16 23.57 21.60 -4.27
N LEU A 17 24.54 22.39 -4.73
CA LEU A 17 25.86 21.92 -5.12
C LEU A 17 26.62 21.34 -3.92
N ALA A 18 26.59 22.01 -2.77
CA ALA A 18 27.16 21.51 -1.52
C ALA A 18 26.52 20.19 -1.10
N ARG A 19 25.19 20.05 -1.23
CA ARG A 19 24.51 18.78 -0.96
C ARG A 19 24.95 17.67 -1.91
N LEU A 20 25.05 17.96 -3.21
CA LEU A 20 25.52 16.98 -4.20
C LEU A 20 26.95 16.53 -3.91
N LEU A 21 27.84 17.49 -3.58
CA LEU A 21 29.22 17.20 -3.20
C LEU A 21 29.32 16.40 -1.90
N LEU A 22 28.49 16.72 -0.89
CA LEU A 22 28.44 15.97 0.37
C LEU A 22 27.95 14.53 0.15
N VAL A 23 26.89 14.34 -0.63
CA VAL A 23 26.39 13.00 -0.98
C VAL A 23 27.46 12.23 -1.75
N TRP A 24 28.08 12.86 -2.76
CA TRP A 24 29.14 12.24 -3.53
C TRP A 24 30.32 11.83 -2.66
N ALA A 25 30.83 12.72 -1.81
CA ALA A 25 31.93 12.44 -0.90
C ALA A 25 31.60 11.30 0.08
N PHE A 26 30.37 11.25 0.60
CA PHE A 26 29.95 10.18 1.50
C PHE A 26 29.83 8.83 0.77
N VAL A 27 29.26 8.83 -0.45
CA VAL A 27 29.16 7.64 -1.30
C VAL A 27 30.55 7.13 -1.68
N THR A 28 31.49 8.02 -1.99
CA THR A 28 32.89 7.67 -2.23
C THR A 28 33.55 7.05 -0.99
N GLY A 29 33.39 7.68 0.18
CA GLY A 29 33.91 7.14 1.44
C GLY A 29 33.32 5.77 1.78
N ALA A 30 32.03 5.58 1.54
CA ALA A 30 31.36 4.29 1.71
C ALA A 30 31.94 3.18 0.84
N LEU A 31 32.23 3.47 -0.44
CA LEU A 31 32.85 2.51 -1.34
C LEU A 31 34.26 2.11 -0.88
N ILE A 32 35.04 3.06 -0.34
CA ILE A 32 36.37 2.78 0.24
C ILE A 32 36.25 1.88 1.48
N VAL A 33 35.24 2.11 2.34
CA VAL A 33 35.00 1.25 3.50
C VAL A 33 34.58 -0.16 3.07
N LEU A 34 33.73 -0.27 2.03
CA LEU A 34 33.29 -1.56 1.51
C LEU A 34 34.43 -2.35 0.84
N ASP A 35 35.34 -1.66 0.15
CA ASP A 35 36.58 -2.23 -0.41
C ASP A 35 37.43 -2.89 0.68
N GLY A 36 37.60 -2.23 1.83
CA GLY A 36 38.33 -2.80 2.96
C GLY A 36 37.61 -3.93 3.70
N TRP A 37 36.27 -4.02 3.60
CA TRP A 37 35.47 -4.97 4.38
C TRP A 37 35.06 -6.23 3.60
N LEU A 38 34.90 -6.14 2.28
CA LEU A 38 34.42 -7.24 1.45
C LEU A 38 35.57 -7.92 0.71
N SER A 39 35.83 -9.19 1.03
CA SER A 39 36.87 -10.02 0.40
C SER A 39 36.66 -10.34 -1.10
N GLY A 40 35.65 -9.75 -1.73
CA GLY A 40 35.27 -10.00 -3.12
C GLY A 40 34.92 -8.73 -3.91
N PHE A 41 35.27 -7.56 -3.37
CA PHE A 41 35.08 -6.25 -3.98
C PHE A 41 36.39 -5.49 -3.82
N ALA A 42 37.09 -5.21 -4.92
CA ALA A 42 38.37 -4.53 -4.88
C ALA A 42 38.40 -3.31 -5.82
N MET A 43 38.80 -2.15 -5.29
CA MET A 43 39.04 -0.89 -5.99
C MET A 43 40.51 -0.49 -5.83
N ARG A 44 41.38 -1.05 -6.68
CA ARG A 44 42.85 -0.93 -6.62
C ARG A 44 43.39 0.48 -6.90
N SER A 45 42.59 1.39 -7.48
CA SER A 45 43.03 2.73 -7.85
C SER A 45 42.23 3.82 -7.14
N TRP A 46 42.91 4.88 -6.69
CA TRP A 46 42.32 6.00 -5.94
C TRP A 46 41.17 6.73 -6.67
N TRP A 47 41.16 6.69 -8.00
CA TRP A 47 40.13 7.33 -8.83
C TRP A 47 38.87 6.46 -9.01
N GLN A 48 38.92 5.17 -8.70
CA GLN A 48 37.78 4.26 -8.90
C GLN A 48 36.60 4.56 -7.97
N PRO A 49 36.77 4.75 -6.64
CA PRO A 49 35.65 5.10 -5.76
C PRO A 49 34.92 6.40 -6.13
N PRO A 50 35.60 7.54 -6.46
CA PRO A 50 34.89 8.76 -6.85
C PRO A 50 34.16 8.63 -8.20
N VAL A 51 34.74 7.93 -9.17
CA VAL A 51 34.08 7.67 -10.48
C VAL A 51 32.88 6.73 -10.30
N ALA A 52 33.02 5.67 -9.52
CA ALA A 52 31.92 4.77 -9.19
C ALA A 52 30.77 5.50 -8.50
N ALA A 53 31.07 6.36 -7.52
CA ALA A 53 30.06 7.17 -6.85
C ALA A 53 29.28 8.07 -7.82
N LEU A 54 29.96 8.66 -8.81
CA LEU A 54 29.32 9.47 -9.85
C LEU A 54 28.40 8.61 -10.74
N LEU A 55 28.90 7.48 -11.25
CA LEU A 55 28.13 6.59 -12.12
C LEU A 55 26.93 5.96 -11.40
N LEU A 56 27.07 5.62 -10.12
CA LEU A 56 25.97 5.15 -9.29
C LEU A 56 24.93 6.27 -9.07
N GLY A 57 25.37 7.51 -8.90
CA GLY A 57 24.49 8.68 -8.87
C GLY A 57 23.69 8.84 -10.18
N VAL A 58 24.33 8.66 -11.33
CA VAL A 58 23.67 8.68 -12.65
C VAL A 58 22.71 7.50 -12.81
N LEU A 59 23.11 6.30 -12.39
CA LEU A 59 22.24 5.12 -12.38
C LEU A 59 20.99 5.40 -11.54
N ALA A 60 21.13 5.95 -10.33
CA ALA A 60 20.01 6.26 -9.45
C ALA A 60 19.10 7.37 -10.00
N ALA A 61 19.67 8.42 -10.61
CA ALA A 61 18.92 9.58 -11.08
C ALA A 61 18.29 9.41 -12.47
N VAL A 62 18.89 8.60 -13.34
CA VAL A 62 18.49 8.47 -14.75
C VAL A 62 18.18 7.02 -15.11
N GLY A 63 19.11 6.10 -14.84
CA GLY A 63 18.95 4.69 -15.20
C GLY A 63 17.78 4.02 -14.49
N TRP A 64 17.63 4.26 -13.20
CA TRP A 64 16.62 3.65 -12.36
C TRP A 64 15.19 4.06 -12.71
N PRO A 65 14.88 5.37 -12.91
CA PRO A 65 13.59 5.78 -13.46
C PRO A 65 13.27 5.18 -14.83
N LEU A 66 14.27 4.84 -15.66
CA LEU A 66 14.05 4.19 -16.95
C LEU A 66 13.74 2.69 -16.78
N VAL A 67 14.54 1.99 -15.97
CA VAL A 67 14.34 0.56 -15.65
C VAL A 67 12.97 0.31 -15.03
N MET A 68 12.55 1.16 -14.08
CA MET A 68 11.24 1.04 -13.42
C MET A 68 10.05 1.23 -14.37
N ARG A 69 10.21 1.84 -15.55
CA ARG A 69 9.12 1.89 -16.55
C ARG A 69 8.76 0.52 -17.10
N ILE A 70 9.75 -0.37 -17.19
CA ILE A 70 9.59 -1.72 -17.75
C ILE A 70 9.40 -2.73 -16.63
N ALA A 71 10.16 -2.59 -15.55
CA ALA A 71 10.19 -3.55 -14.44
C ALA A 71 9.10 -3.34 -13.38
N LEU A 72 8.19 -2.37 -13.55
CA LEU A 72 7.10 -2.13 -12.60
C LEU A 72 6.26 -3.38 -12.27
N PRO A 73 5.87 -4.22 -13.25
CA PRO A 73 5.13 -5.44 -12.95
C PRO A 73 5.93 -6.38 -12.06
N ILE A 74 7.25 -6.50 -12.29
CA ILE A 74 8.13 -7.33 -11.47
C ILE A 74 8.15 -6.76 -10.04
N ALA A 75 8.36 -5.46 -9.87
CA ALA A 75 8.35 -4.83 -8.55
C ALA A 75 6.99 -5.02 -7.85
N PHE A 76 5.88 -4.93 -8.56
CA PHE A 76 4.54 -5.15 -8.02
C PHE A 76 4.33 -6.61 -7.57
N PHE A 77 4.57 -7.58 -8.45
CA PHE A 77 4.33 -9.01 -8.17
C PHE A 77 5.34 -9.62 -7.18
N THR A 78 6.51 -9.01 -7.02
CA THR A 78 7.53 -9.43 -6.06
C THR A 78 7.51 -8.63 -4.75
N PHE A 79 6.47 -7.79 -4.53
CA PHE A 79 6.36 -6.92 -3.35
C PHE A 79 7.61 -6.05 -3.12
N GLY A 80 8.20 -5.55 -4.21
CA GLY A 80 9.40 -4.72 -4.21
C GLY A 80 10.72 -5.50 -4.18
N LEU A 81 10.72 -6.80 -3.88
CA LEU A 81 11.96 -7.57 -3.76
C LEU A 81 12.73 -7.66 -5.08
N GLY A 82 12.01 -7.82 -6.19
CA GLY A 82 12.59 -7.84 -7.55
C GLY A 82 13.24 -6.51 -7.93
N SER A 83 12.81 -5.39 -7.35
CA SER A 83 13.47 -4.10 -7.57
C SER A 83 14.91 -4.12 -7.03
N PHE A 84 15.19 -4.76 -5.89
CA PHE A 84 16.57 -4.86 -5.37
C PHE A 84 17.47 -5.72 -6.25
N LEU A 85 16.94 -6.80 -6.83
CA LEU A 85 17.71 -7.62 -7.76
C LEU A 85 18.07 -6.82 -9.02
N LEU A 86 17.14 -6.03 -9.54
CA LEU A 86 17.38 -5.15 -10.68
C LEU A 86 18.37 -4.02 -10.34
N MET A 87 18.26 -3.43 -9.14
CA MET A 87 19.20 -2.43 -8.67
C MET A 87 20.59 -3.02 -8.51
N GLY A 88 20.70 -4.21 -7.90
CA GLY A 88 21.95 -4.95 -7.75
C GLY A 88 22.59 -5.28 -9.10
N ALA A 89 21.79 -5.67 -10.09
CA ALA A 89 22.27 -5.88 -11.46
C ALA A 89 22.77 -4.56 -12.11
N GLY A 90 22.09 -3.44 -11.88
CA GLY A 90 22.54 -2.12 -12.34
C GLY A 90 23.86 -1.68 -11.68
N VAL A 91 23.99 -1.89 -10.38
CA VAL A 91 25.24 -1.62 -9.63
C VAL A 91 26.38 -2.49 -10.16
N LEU A 92 26.12 -3.77 -10.41
CA LEU A 92 27.10 -4.67 -11.01
C LEU A 92 27.53 -4.21 -12.40
N ALA A 93 26.58 -3.78 -13.24
CA ALA A 93 26.88 -3.24 -14.56
C ALA A 93 27.77 -1.99 -14.49
N VAL A 94 27.52 -1.09 -13.52
CA VAL A 94 28.37 0.07 -13.28
C VAL A 94 29.79 -0.36 -12.88
N PHE A 95 29.94 -1.34 -11.99
CA PHE A 95 31.27 -1.81 -11.60
C PHE A 95 32.02 -2.52 -12.72
N TYR A 96 31.34 -3.33 -13.54
CA TYR A 96 31.96 -3.94 -14.74
C TYR A 96 32.40 -2.90 -15.77
N ALA A 97 31.74 -1.75 -15.84
CA ALA A 97 32.12 -0.68 -16.75
C ALA A 97 33.38 0.08 -16.31
N ILE A 98 33.82 -0.06 -15.05
CA ILE A 98 35.01 0.62 -14.52
C ILE A 98 36.22 -0.31 -14.62
N PRO A 99 37.24 0.02 -15.43
CA PRO A 99 38.44 -0.79 -15.54
C PRO A 99 39.13 -1.02 -14.20
N GLY A 100 39.44 -2.28 -13.89
CA GLY A 100 40.19 -2.68 -12.70
C GLY A 100 39.39 -2.73 -11.40
N VAL A 101 38.06 -2.62 -11.45
CA VAL A 101 37.18 -2.97 -10.32
C VAL A 101 36.88 -4.46 -10.40
N GLU A 102 37.22 -5.20 -9.34
CA GLU A 102 36.97 -6.64 -9.27
C GLU A 102 35.74 -6.91 -8.42
N VAL A 103 34.76 -7.62 -8.99
CA VAL A 103 33.58 -8.11 -8.27
C VAL A 103 33.48 -9.61 -8.49
N THR A 104 33.71 -10.39 -7.44
CA THR A 104 33.84 -11.84 -7.56
C THR A 104 32.51 -12.58 -7.69
N SER A 105 31.38 -11.95 -7.35
CA SER A 105 30.06 -12.59 -7.45
C SER A 105 28.88 -11.60 -7.53
N PHE A 106 27.75 -12.08 -8.08
CA PHE A 106 26.47 -11.37 -8.02
C PHE A 106 26.04 -11.08 -6.57
N ARG A 107 26.29 -12.01 -5.64
CA ARG A 107 25.99 -11.83 -4.21
C ARG A 107 26.73 -10.63 -3.62
N THR A 108 28.02 -10.46 -3.93
CA THR A 108 28.80 -9.30 -3.48
C THR A 108 28.19 -8.00 -4.02
N SER A 109 27.75 -8.01 -5.28
CA SER A 109 27.10 -6.86 -5.92
C SER A 109 25.80 -6.46 -5.24
N VAL A 110 24.98 -7.44 -4.87
CA VAL A 110 23.75 -7.21 -4.11
C VAL A 110 24.06 -6.64 -2.72
N VAL A 111 25.07 -7.17 -2.02
CA VAL A 111 25.49 -6.64 -0.72
C VAL A 111 25.95 -5.19 -0.83
N VAL A 112 26.78 -4.86 -1.84
CA VAL A 112 27.20 -3.48 -2.10
C VAL A 112 25.99 -2.60 -2.41
N ALA A 113 25.08 -3.04 -3.29
CA ALA A 113 23.88 -2.29 -3.63
C ALA A 113 22.99 -2.00 -2.39
N VAL A 114 22.81 -2.99 -1.51
CA VAL A 114 22.05 -2.84 -0.26
C VAL A 114 22.76 -1.90 0.72
N ALA A 115 24.07 -2.05 0.91
CA ALA A 115 24.87 -1.19 1.78
C ALA A 115 24.85 0.28 1.30
N MET A 116 25.06 0.49 0.00
CA MET A 116 25.03 1.82 -0.62
C MET A 116 23.64 2.46 -0.53
N SER A 117 22.59 1.66 -0.73
CA SER A 117 21.22 2.13 -0.50
C SER A 117 21.03 2.53 0.96
N GLY A 118 21.50 1.71 1.93
CA GLY A 118 21.38 1.96 3.36
C GLY A 118 22.02 3.27 3.77
N ILE A 119 23.22 3.50 3.25
CA ILE A 119 23.96 4.74 3.39
C ILE A 119 23.18 5.92 2.79
N ALA A 120 22.66 5.80 1.57
CA ALA A 120 21.85 6.85 0.95
C ALA A 120 20.59 7.17 1.77
N ALA A 121 19.94 6.16 2.37
CA ALA A 121 18.80 6.34 3.24
C ALA A 121 19.17 7.04 4.56
N VAL A 122 20.29 6.68 5.18
CA VAL A 122 20.82 7.35 6.38
C VAL A 122 21.16 8.80 6.08
N ILE A 123 21.87 9.09 4.98
CA ILE A 123 22.16 10.46 4.56
C ILE A 123 20.86 11.24 4.35
N SER A 124 19.87 10.65 3.67
CA SER A 124 18.58 11.30 3.44
C SER A 124 17.85 11.60 4.75
N SER A 125 17.91 10.68 5.71
CA SER A 125 17.32 10.82 7.05
C SER A 125 18.03 11.87 7.90
N VAL A 126 19.36 11.83 7.98
CA VAL A 126 20.20 12.76 8.77
C VAL A 126 20.15 14.18 8.21
N LEU A 127 20.02 14.33 6.89
CA LEU A 127 19.78 15.63 6.27
C LEU A 127 18.36 16.17 6.57
N ALA A 128 17.54 15.42 7.33
CA ALA A 128 16.25 15.80 7.90
C ALA A 128 15.36 16.57 6.92
N ILE A 129 15.24 16.03 5.70
CA ILE A 129 14.43 16.67 4.67
C ILE A 129 13.04 16.06 4.74
N ASN A 130 12.09 16.82 5.30
CA ASN A 130 10.69 16.69 4.92
C ASN A 130 10.60 17.11 3.44
N GLU A 131 10.94 16.19 2.53
CA GLU A 131 11.02 16.46 1.09
C GLU A 131 9.72 17.08 0.59
N ASP A 132 8.58 16.60 1.09
CA ASP A 132 7.27 17.15 0.75
C ASP A 132 7.13 18.59 1.22
N GLU A 133 7.43 18.91 2.47
CA GLU A 133 7.24 20.26 3.00
C GLU A 133 8.13 21.27 2.27
N VAL A 134 9.37 20.89 1.98
CA VAL A 134 10.30 21.70 1.19
C VAL A 134 9.80 21.85 -0.25
N PHE A 135 9.26 20.78 -0.83
CA PHE A 135 8.70 20.77 -2.19
C PHE A 135 7.46 21.64 -2.30
N PHE A 136 6.46 21.46 -1.42
CA PHE A 136 5.24 22.25 -1.35
C PHE A 136 5.54 23.73 -1.10
N ARG A 137 6.45 24.06 -0.16
CA ARG A 137 6.91 25.45 0.05
C ARG A 137 7.57 26.04 -1.21
N ARG A 138 8.28 25.22 -1.99
CA ARG A 138 8.91 25.64 -3.26
C ARG A 138 7.89 25.88 -4.35
N VAL A 139 6.89 25.01 -4.48
CA VAL A 139 5.76 25.18 -5.41
C VAL A 139 4.99 26.44 -5.06
N ARG A 140 4.57 26.62 -3.80
CA ARG A 140 3.85 27.82 -3.34
C ARG A 140 4.61 29.12 -3.62
N ARG A 141 5.94 29.12 -3.44
CA ARG A 141 6.80 30.29 -3.72
C ARG A 141 6.98 30.56 -5.22
N ARG A 142 6.96 29.52 -6.07
CA ARG A 142 7.09 29.66 -7.53
C ARG A 142 5.77 30.03 -8.20
N SER A 143 4.66 29.56 -7.65
CA SER A 143 3.32 29.95 -8.08
C SER A 143 2.95 31.38 -7.63
N GLY A 144 3.89 32.10 -7.01
CA GLY A 144 3.88 33.55 -6.89
C GLY A 144 2.55 34.14 -6.42
N GLY A 145 1.97 33.64 -5.32
CA GLY A 145 0.73 34.18 -4.78
C GLY A 145 -0.37 34.36 -5.83
N GLY A 146 -0.37 33.54 -6.89
CA GLY A 146 -1.47 33.48 -7.83
C GLY A 146 -2.69 33.21 -6.99
N ASP A 147 -3.61 34.17 -7.01
CA ASP A 147 -4.83 34.13 -6.24
C ASP A 147 -5.41 32.72 -6.35
N ALA A 148 -5.85 32.15 -5.24
CA ALA A 148 -6.62 30.91 -5.26
C ALA A 148 -8.01 31.24 -5.84
N GLY A 149 -8.04 31.93 -7.00
CA GLY A 149 -9.18 32.64 -7.52
C GLY A 149 -10.34 31.70 -7.63
N ASP A 150 -11.46 32.08 -7.00
CA ASP A 150 -12.84 31.55 -7.11
C ASP A 150 -13.05 30.03 -7.12
N ARG A 151 -12.02 29.22 -6.90
CA ARG A 151 -12.15 27.76 -6.94
C ARG A 151 -12.68 27.30 -5.58
N PRO A 152 -13.78 26.53 -5.54
CA PRO A 152 -14.27 25.99 -4.29
C PRO A 152 -13.18 25.09 -3.65
N PRO A 153 -13.08 25.03 -2.32
CA PRO A 153 -12.18 24.10 -1.65
C PRO A 153 -12.33 22.68 -2.19
N GLY A 154 -11.21 21.97 -2.35
CA GLY A 154 -11.22 20.56 -2.69
C GLY A 154 -11.55 19.69 -1.47
N VAL A 155 -11.84 18.41 -1.69
CA VAL A 155 -12.12 17.45 -0.61
C VAL A 155 -11.23 16.22 -0.75
N LEU A 156 -10.58 15.83 0.35
CA LEU A 156 -9.82 14.60 0.49
C LEU A 156 -10.59 13.63 1.39
N PHE A 157 -11.20 12.60 0.81
CA PHE A 157 -11.82 11.50 1.52
C PHE A 157 -10.76 10.43 1.83
N LEU A 158 -10.54 10.18 3.12
CA LEU A 158 -9.55 9.25 3.64
C LEU A 158 -10.29 8.13 4.39
N GLN A 159 -10.56 7.03 3.69
CA GLN A 159 -11.17 5.84 4.27
C GLN A 159 -10.13 5.08 5.09
N ILE A 160 -10.44 4.78 6.36
CA ILE A 160 -9.71 3.81 7.17
C ILE A 160 -10.56 2.54 7.22
N ASP A 161 -10.23 1.58 6.36
CA ASP A 161 -10.98 0.33 6.16
C ASP A 161 -11.24 -0.38 7.51
N GLY A 162 -12.47 -0.82 7.74
CA GLY A 162 -12.88 -1.61 8.90
C GLY A 162 -12.82 -0.93 10.28
N LEU A 163 -12.53 0.38 10.36
CA LEU A 163 -12.42 1.11 11.63
C LEU A 163 -13.80 1.43 12.25
N GLY A 164 -14.24 0.58 13.17
CA GLY A 164 -15.47 0.80 13.92
C GLY A 164 -15.44 2.05 14.81
N HIS A 165 -16.55 2.79 14.88
CA HIS A 165 -16.69 4.04 15.66
C HIS A 165 -16.26 3.90 17.13
N ALA A 166 -16.63 2.80 17.78
CA ALA A 166 -16.27 2.55 19.18
C ALA A 166 -14.75 2.37 19.37
N VAL A 167 -14.09 1.71 18.41
CA VAL A 167 -12.64 1.53 18.39
C VAL A 167 -11.95 2.86 18.11
N ALA A 168 -12.40 3.62 17.12
CA ALA A 168 -11.87 4.95 16.82
C ALA A 168 -11.91 5.88 18.05
N ARG A 169 -13.05 5.91 18.76
CA ARG A 169 -13.22 6.72 19.98
C ARG A 169 -12.22 6.34 21.08
N ARG A 170 -11.98 5.04 21.29
CA ARG A 170 -10.99 4.56 22.27
C ARG A 170 -9.57 4.83 21.80
N ALA A 171 -9.24 4.56 20.54
CA ALA A 171 -7.93 4.82 19.95
C ALA A 171 -7.54 6.31 20.00
N VAL A 172 -8.49 7.22 19.82
CA VAL A 172 -8.30 8.67 20.02
C VAL A 172 -8.02 8.99 21.49
N ARG A 173 -8.82 8.44 22.41
CA ARG A 173 -8.68 8.70 23.86
C ARG A 173 -7.36 8.16 24.41
N ASP A 174 -6.97 6.97 23.98
CA ASP A 174 -5.83 6.23 24.50
C ASP A 174 -4.50 6.62 23.80
N GLY A 175 -4.55 7.57 22.85
CA GLY A 175 -3.37 8.16 22.21
C GLY A 175 -2.83 7.40 20.99
N SER A 176 -3.53 6.36 20.52
CA SER A 176 -3.19 5.62 19.30
C SER A 176 -3.42 6.44 18.02
N MET A 177 -4.32 7.42 18.05
CA MET A 177 -4.60 8.33 16.92
C MET A 177 -4.35 9.80 17.32
N PRO A 178 -3.09 10.22 17.51
CA PRO A 178 -2.76 11.54 18.05
C PRO A 178 -3.18 12.70 17.14
N THR A 179 -3.19 12.52 15.81
CA THR A 179 -3.60 13.57 14.85
C THR A 179 -5.10 13.82 14.96
N LEU A 180 -5.93 12.77 14.86
CA LEU A 180 -7.37 12.90 15.02
C LEU A 180 -7.72 13.41 16.42
N ALA A 181 -7.01 12.97 17.46
CA ALA A 181 -7.20 13.48 18.81
C ALA A 181 -6.91 14.98 18.92
N ALA A 182 -5.87 15.49 18.24
CA ALA A 182 -5.59 16.92 18.18
C ALA A 182 -6.69 17.69 17.44
N TRP A 183 -7.20 17.15 16.33
CA TRP A 183 -8.31 17.76 15.58
C TRP A 183 -9.57 17.90 16.42
N LEU A 184 -9.97 16.84 17.11
CA LEU A 184 -11.14 16.84 17.98
C LEU A 184 -10.97 17.81 19.16
N ARG A 185 -9.80 17.83 19.81
CA ARG A 185 -9.51 18.78 20.91
C ARG A 185 -9.52 20.23 20.45
N SER A 186 -9.04 20.51 19.23
CA SER A 186 -9.03 21.86 18.66
C SER A 186 -10.40 22.36 18.21
N GLY A 187 -11.41 21.48 18.12
CA GLY A 187 -12.72 21.80 17.56
C GLY A 187 -12.74 21.93 16.03
N SER A 188 -11.67 21.58 15.33
CA SER A 188 -11.61 21.66 13.86
C SER A 188 -12.41 20.56 13.15
N HIS A 189 -12.64 19.43 13.82
CA HIS A 189 -13.37 18.28 13.27
C HIS A 189 -14.33 17.71 14.33
N VAL A 190 -15.32 16.96 13.87
CA VAL A 190 -16.26 16.22 14.73
C VAL A 190 -16.23 14.73 14.38
N LEU A 191 -16.23 13.87 15.39
CA LEU A 191 -16.38 12.43 15.22
C LEU A 191 -17.87 12.10 15.23
N ARG A 192 -18.40 11.55 14.14
CA ARG A 192 -19.79 11.10 14.03
C ARG A 192 -19.84 9.62 13.72
N SER A 193 -20.79 8.91 14.35
CA SER A 193 -21.15 7.56 13.93
C SER A 193 -22.05 7.61 12.72
N TRP A 194 -21.89 6.66 11.82
CA TRP A 194 -22.86 6.34 10.78
C TRP A 194 -23.09 4.82 10.78
N HIS A 195 -24.20 4.39 10.21
CA HIS A 195 -24.55 2.97 10.11
C HIS A 195 -24.44 2.54 8.66
N THR A 196 -23.74 1.44 8.43
CA THR A 196 -23.77 0.76 7.14
C THR A 196 -25.14 0.15 6.93
N ASP A 197 -25.42 -0.21 5.68
CA ASP A 197 -26.49 -1.17 5.41
C ASP A 197 -26.15 -2.55 5.99
N TRP A 198 -27.04 -3.54 5.83
CA TRP A 198 -26.86 -4.92 6.27
C TRP A 198 -25.55 -5.55 5.77
N SER A 199 -25.12 -5.17 4.56
CA SER A 199 -23.82 -5.56 4.02
C SER A 199 -22.73 -4.62 4.54
N SER A 200 -22.24 -4.89 5.75
CA SER A 200 -21.12 -4.16 6.37
C SER A 200 -19.77 -4.64 5.82
N GLN A 201 -19.59 -4.57 4.50
CA GLN A 201 -18.40 -5.06 3.79
C GLN A 201 -17.92 -4.01 2.78
N THR A 202 -16.61 -3.98 2.53
CA THR A 202 -15.93 -2.99 1.67
C THR A 202 -16.58 -2.83 0.30
N GLY A 203 -16.93 -3.93 -0.37
CA GLY A 203 -17.55 -3.92 -1.69
C GLY A 203 -18.90 -3.17 -1.73
N ALA A 204 -19.82 -3.52 -0.83
CA ALA A 204 -21.12 -2.85 -0.78
C ALA A 204 -20.99 -1.37 -0.36
N SER A 205 -20.14 -1.11 0.62
CA SER A 205 -19.96 0.23 1.19
C SER A 205 -19.30 1.18 0.19
N GLN A 206 -18.18 0.78 -0.44
CA GLN A 206 -17.51 1.61 -1.44
C GLN A 206 -18.37 1.81 -2.69
N CYS A 207 -19.16 0.82 -3.12
CA CYS A 207 -20.07 1.00 -4.24
C CYS A 207 -21.10 2.11 -3.93
N GLY A 208 -21.72 2.04 -2.75
CA GLY A 208 -22.66 3.07 -2.28
C GLY A 208 -22.03 4.46 -2.15
N ILE A 209 -20.83 4.54 -1.55
CA ILE A 209 -20.12 5.82 -1.35
C ILE A 209 -19.68 6.44 -2.69
N LEU A 210 -19.13 5.64 -3.60
CA LEU A 210 -18.48 6.14 -4.82
C LEU A 210 -19.44 6.25 -6.01
N GLN A 211 -20.44 5.38 -6.11
CA GLN A 211 -21.40 5.34 -7.22
C GLN A 211 -22.80 5.79 -6.83
N GLY A 212 -23.06 6.04 -5.54
CA GLY A 212 -24.37 6.48 -5.05
C GLY A 212 -25.43 5.38 -4.99
N SER A 213 -25.08 4.13 -5.35
CA SER A 213 -25.93 2.95 -5.21
C SER A 213 -25.07 1.72 -4.95
N ASN A 214 -25.57 0.83 -4.11
CA ASN A 214 -25.00 -0.50 -3.85
C ASN A 214 -26.04 -1.61 -4.09
N ASP A 215 -27.08 -1.33 -4.87
CA ASP A 215 -28.18 -2.25 -5.13
C ASP A 215 -27.69 -3.58 -5.74
N GLY A 216 -28.10 -4.71 -5.18
CA GLY A 216 -27.60 -6.02 -5.59
C GLY A 216 -26.15 -6.36 -5.20
N VAL A 217 -25.40 -5.45 -4.56
CA VAL A 217 -24.06 -5.74 -4.00
C VAL A 217 -24.21 -6.26 -2.57
N VAL A 218 -24.48 -7.56 -2.44
CA VAL A 218 -24.84 -8.19 -1.16
C VAL A 218 -23.65 -8.55 -0.25
N GLY A 219 -22.41 -8.29 -0.70
CA GLY A 219 -21.20 -8.57 0.07
C GLY A 219 -19.92 -8.46 -0.74
N PHE A 220 -18.82 -8.95 -0.18
CA PHE A 220 -17.50 -9.05 -0.80
C PHE A 220 -17.43 -10.20 -1.81
N ARG A 221 -18.21 -11.26 -1.55
CA ARG A 221 -18.37 -12.42 -2.42
C ARG A 221 -19.80 -12.92 -2.35
N TRP A 222 -20.40 -13.24 -3.49
CA TRP A 222 -21.73 -13.83 -3.56
C TRP A 222 -21.86 -14.79 -4.74
N TYR A 223 -22.91 -15.60 -4.73
CA TYR A 223 -23.27 -16.46 -5.85
C TYR A 223 -24.30 -15.76 -6.72
N ASP A 224 -23.94 -15.48 -7.96
CA ASP A 224 -24.85 -15.01 -8.99
C ASP A 224 -25.55 -16.22 -9.62
N LYS A 225 -26.85 -16.35 -9.34
CA LYS A 225 -27.68 -17.46 -9.82
C LYS A 225 -27.98 -17.37 -11.31
N GLU A 226 -28.03 -16.17 -11.88
CA GLU A 226 -28.32 -15.97 -13.30
C GLU A 226 -27.11 -16.37 -14.16
N ARG A 227 -25.91 -16.05 -13.66
CA ARG A 227 -24.63 -16.33 -14.34
C ARG A 227 -23.97 -17.65 -13.89
N ASP A 228 -24.62 -18.39 -12.99
CA ASP A 228 -24.15 -19.63 -12.37
C ASP A 228 -22.68 -19.56 -11.89
N ARG A 229 -22.30 -18.46 -11.25
CA ARG A 229 -20.91 -18.23 -10.84
C ARG A 229 -20.80 -17.44 -9.55
N VAL A 230 -19.66 -17.59 -8.90
CA VAL A 230 -19.28 -16.76 -7.76
C VAL A 230 -18.70 -15.44 -8.27
N VAL A 231 -19.26 -14.33 -7.81
CA VAL A 231 -18.72 -12.98 -8.00
C VAL A 231 -17.90 -12.61 -6.76
N THR A 232 -16.70 -12.04 -6.95
CA THR A 232 -15.83 -11.60 -5.84
C THR A 232 -15.22 -10.23 -6.15
N VAL A 233 -15.49 -9.22 -5.31
CA VAL A 233 -15.08 -7.82 -5.59
C VAL A 233 -13.57 -7.59 -5.54
N SER A 234 -12.79 -8.52 -4.97
CA SER A 234 -11.33 -8.48 -5.05
C SER A 234 -10.77 -8.94 -6.40
N ARG A 235 -11.60 -9.55 -7.26
CA ARG A 235 -11.22 -9.92 -8.63
C ARG A 235 -11.45 -8.72 -9.55
N PRO A 236 -10.42 -8.24 -10.27
CA PRO A 236 -10.54 -7.05 -11.12
C PRO A 236 -11.68 -7.11 -12.15
N GLU A 237 -11.92 -8.27 -12.77
CA GLU A 237 -12.98 -8.44 -13.77
C GLU A 237 -14.40 -8.32 -13.18
N ASP A 238 -14.60 -8.92 -12.01
CA ASP A 238 -15.85 -8.87 -11.26
C ASP A 238 -16.09 -7.46 -10.73
N ALA A 239 -15.07 -6.82 -10.14
CA ALA A 239 -15.14 -5.42 -9.70
C ALA A 239 -15.50 -4.48 -10.86
N ALA A 240 -14.95 -4.71 -12.04
CA ALA A 240 -15.27 -3.95 -13.24
C ALA A 240 -16.72 -4.15 -13.68
N GLU A 241 -17.24 -5.38 -13.65
CA GLU A 241 -18.66 -5.65 -13.97
C GLU A 241 -19.61 -4.99 -12.97
N VAL A 242 -19.32 -5.11 -11.67
CA VAL A 242 -20.10 -4.46 -10.62
C VAL A 242 -20.11 -2.94 -10.83
N GLU A 243 -18.95 -2.33 -11.10
CA GLU A 243 -18.87 -0.90 -11.41
C GLU A 243 -19.66 -0.52 -12.67
N ARG A 244 -19.58 -1.33 -13.75
CA ARG A 244 -20.33 -1.07 -14.99
C ARG A 244 -21.84 -1.03 -14.75
N GLN A 245 -22.35 -1.88 -13.86
CA GLN A 245 -23.78 -1.95 -13.53
C GLN A 245 -24.27 -0.76 -12.71
N HIS A 246 -23.39 -0.15 -11.90
CA HIS A 246 -23.76 0.92 -10.95
C HIS A 246 -23.39 2.32 -11.40
N SER A 247 -22.35 2.47 -12.22
CA SER A 247 -21.87 3.77 -12.68
C SER A 247 -22.83 4.39 -13.71
N ASP A 248 -23.37 5.55 -13.38
CA ASP A 248 -24.11 6.40 -14.32
C ASP A 248 -23.21 7.46 -15.00
N GLY A 249 -21.90 7.46 -14.68
CA GLY A 249 -20.92 8.46 -15.14
C GLY A 249 -20.89 9.73 -14.28
N ARG A 250 -21.67 9.79 -13.20
CA ARG A 250 -21.76 10.90 -12.25
C ARG A 250 -21.39 10.46 -10.83
N GLY A 251 -20.57 9.41 -10.69
CA GLY A 251 -20.01 9.01 -9.41
C GLY A 251 -19.25 10.15 -8.70
N LEU A 252 -18.94 9.94 -7.42
CA LEU A 252 -18.36 10.95 -6.51
C LEU A 252 -17.14 11.69 -7.09
N LEU A 253 -16.38 11.04 -7.97
CA LEU A 253 -15.11 11.50 -8.52
C LEU A 253 -15.18 11.89 -10.00
N ALA A 254 -16.38 11.93 -10.61
CA ALA A 254 -16.58 12.21 -12.03
C ALA A 254 -16.02 13.58 -12.49
N GLY A 255 -16.03 14.59 -11.60
CA GLY A 255 -15.58 15.95 -11.89
C GLY A 255 -14.06 16.14 -11.81
N ASP A 256 -13.29 15.42 -12.62
CA ASP A 256 -11.81 15.45 -12.61
C ASP A 256 -11.18 14.99 -11.28
N GLY A 257 -11.87 14.09 -10.59
CA GLY A 257 -11.42 13.53 -9.31
C GLY A 257 -10.37 12.43 -9.45
N ALA A 258 -9.83 12.01 -8.30
CA ALA A 258 -8.85 10.93 -8.20
C ALA A 258 -9.25 9.83 -7.21
N GLY A 259 -9.11 8.56 -7.61
CA GLY A 259 -9.32 7.38 -6.78
C GLY A 259 -8.01 6.61 -6.56
N ARG A 260 -7.65 6.33 -5.30
CA ARG A 260 -6.36 5.73 -4.92
C ARG A 260 -6.53 4.54 -3.96
N GLY A 261 -6.27 3.32 -4.45
CA GLY A 261 -6.33 2.11 -3.61
C GLY A 261 -7.72 1.47 -3.44
N ASN A 262 -8.72 1.96 -4.17
CA ASN A 262 -10.13 1.60 -3.98
C ASN A 262 -10.53 0.29 -4.70
N LEU A 263 -11.73 -0.23 -4.44
CA LEU A 263 -12.33 -1.28 -5.27
C LEU A 263 -12.90 -0.72 -6.58
N PHE A 264 -13.56 0.45 -6.50
CA PHE A 264 -14.22 1.12 -7.61
C PHE A 264 -13.64 2.51 -7.86
N THR A 265 -13.79 3.02 -9.08
CA THR A 265 -13.22 4.30 -9.51
C THR A 265 -14.02 5.50 -9.07
N GLY A 266 -15.31 5.35 -8.76
CA GLY A 266 -16.21 6.49 -8.51
C GLY A 266 -16.28 7.47 -9.68
N ASP A 267 -16.01 6.99 -10.90
CA ASP A 267 -15.93 7.78 -12.13
C ASP A 267 -14.76 8.76 -12.23
N ALA A 268 -13.72 8.56 -11.40
CA ALA A 268 -12.49 9.35 -11.44
C ALA A 268 -11.79 9.34 -12.80
N ALA A 269 -11.28 10.51 -13.20
CA ALA A 269 -10.39 10.66 -14.36
C ALA A 269 -8.96 10.16 -14.07
N HIS A 270 -8.57 10.17 -12.79
CA HIS A 270 -7.24 9.77 -12.31
C HIS A 270 -7.35 8.59 -11.35
N VAL A 271 -6.84 7.44 -11.76
CA VAL A 271 -7.03 6.21 -10.99
C VAL A 271 -5.70 5.50 -10.79
N SER A 272 -5.41 5.08 -9.55
CA SER A 272 -4.27 4.20 -9.26
C SER A 272 -4.65 3.17 -8.21
N LEU A 273 -4.21 1.93 -8.41
CA LEU A 273 -4.48 0.80 -7.52
C LEU A 273 -5.97 0.55 -7.27
N THR A 274 -6.80 0.82 -8.28
CA THR A 274 -8.23 0.55 -8.18
C THR A 274 -8.60 -0.73 -8.90
N MET A 275 -9.20 -1.67 -8.18
CA MET A 275 -9.41 -3.04 -8.67
C MET A 275 -10.18 -3.09 -9.99
N SER A 276 -11.29 -2.36 -10.10
CA SER A 276 -12.12 -2.31 -11.32
C SER A 276 -11.42 -1.70 -12.55
N SER A 277 -10.29 -1.00 -12.35
CA SER A 277 -9.53 -0.33 -13.38
C SER A 277 -8.19 -1.00 -13.71
N LEU A 278 -7.87 -2.13 -13.09
CA LEU A 278 -6.55 -2.76 -13.18
C LEU A 278 -6.30 -3.32 -14.59
N ALA A 279 -5.74 -2.46 -15.44
CA ALA A 279 -5.60 -2.63 -16.88
C ALA A 279 -4.77 -3.84 -17.35
N VAL A 280 -3.98 -4.44 -16.46
CA VAL A 280 -3.14 -5.63 -16.73
C VAL A 280 -3.96 -6.91 -16.72
N VAL A 281 -5.08 -6.93 -15.98
CA VAL A 281 -5.93 -8.12 -15.80
C VAL A 281 -7.29 -7.92 -16.48
N VAL A 282 -7.85 -6.71 -16.44
CA VAL A 282 -9.17 -6.44 -17.03
C VAL A 282 -9.05 -6.22 -18.54
N ALA A 283 -9.73 -7.04 -19.36
CA ALA A 283 -9.77 -6.87 -20.82
C ALA A 283 -10.21 -5.45 -21.23
N ARG A 284 -9.73 -4.95 -22.39
CA ARG A 284 -10.11 -3.60 -22.87
C ARG A 284 -11.62 -3.44 -23.11
N GLY A 285 -12.31 -4.51 -23.53
CA GLY A 285 -13.74 -4.49 -23.81
C GLY A 285 -14.65 -4.52 -22.56
N SER A 286 -14.14 -4.99 -21.42
CA SER A 286 -14.84 -4.90 -20.13
C SER A 286 -14.57 -3.57 -19.42
N ARG A 287 -13.62 -2.76 -19.91
CA ARG A 287 -13.48 -1.38 -19.46
C ARG A 287 -14.44 -0.52 -20.28
N ARG A 288 -15.25 0.33 -19.62
CA ARG A 288 -15.90 1.44 -20.32
C ARG A 288 -14.81 2.23 -21.05
N GLU A 289 -15.08 2.67 -22.28
CA GLU A 289 -14.17 3.44 -23.13
C GLU A 289 -13.82 4.78 -22.44
N ARG A 290 -12.91 4.71 -21.47
CA ARG A 290 -12.54 5.82 -20.59
C ARG A 290 -11.17 6.34 -20.99
N ARG A 291 -11.09 7.66 -21.18
CA ARG A 291 -9.83 8.41 -21.26
C ARG A 291 -9.19 8.49 -19.86
N SER A 292 -8.79 7.35 -19.28
CA SER A 292 -7.88 7.38 -18.13
C SER A 292 -6.59 8.05 -18.60
N ARG A 293 -6.32 9.27 -18.11
CA ARG A 293 -5.12 10.02 -18.47
C ARG A 293 -3.88 9.45 -17.81
N ASP A 294 -4.05 8.77 -16.69
CA ASP A 294 -2.95 8.15 -15.96
C ASP A 294 -2.58 6.80 -16.62
N ARG A 295 -1.28 6.62 -16.91
CA ARG A 295 -0.73 5.35 -17.41
C ARG A 295 -0.77 4.28 -16.31
N ILE A 296 -0.83 3.02 -16.71
CA ILE A 296 -0.80 1.85 -15.82
C ILE A 296 0.34 2.00 -14.81
N GLY A 297 0.00 1.95 -13.51
CA GLY A 297 0.97 2.01 -12.43
C GLY A 297 1.61 3.38 -12.21
N ALA A 298 1.02 4.50 -12.67
CA ALA A 298 1.56 5.84 -12.47
C ALA A 298 1.95 6.16 -11.00
N GLY A 299 1.10 5.80 -10.03
CA GLY A 299 1.42 5.97 -8.60
C GLY A 299 2.55 5.07 -8.10
N TYR A 300 2.59 3.81 -8.54
CA TYR A 300 3.68 2.88 -8.21
C TYR A 300 5.01 3.32 -8.86
N TYR A 301 4.97 3.77 -10.11
CA TYR A 301 6.12 4.27 -10.85
C TYR A 301 6.69 5.52 -10.18
N ALA A 302 5.86 6.52 -9.88
CA ALA A 302 6.29 7.74 -9.21
C ALA A 302 6.95 7.44 -7.86
N TYR A 303 6.38 6.50 -7.09
CA TYR A 303 6.93 6.09 -5.81
C TYR A 303 8.29 5.38 -5.92
N PHE A 304 8.38 4.33 -6.75
CA PHE A 304 9.58 3.50 -6.88
C PHE A 304 10.65 4.11 -7.81
N ALA A 305 10.34 5.17 -8.56
CA ALA A 305 11.33 5.93 -9.32
C ALA A 305 12.42 6.54 -8.42
N ASN A 306 12.14 6.75 -7.13
CA ASN A 306 13.17 7.11 -6.16
C ASN A 306 13.71 5.83 -5.48
N PRO A 307 14.99 5.46 -5.68
CA PRO A 307 15.55 4.24 -5.10
C PRO A 307 15.63 4.27 -3.56
N VAL A 308 15.65 5.46 -2.95
CA VAL A 308 15.60 5.61 -1.49
C VAL A 308 14.25 5.12 -0.94
N ASN A 309 13.16 5.34 -1.67
CA ASN A 309 11.83 4.85 -1.30
C ASN A 309 11.79 3.32 -1.34
N ALA A 310 12.43 2.70 -2.33
CA ALA A 310 12.50 1.24 -2.41
C ALA A 310 13.17 0.64 -1.17
N LEU A 311 14.34 1.15 -0.79
CA LEU A 311 15.03 0.66 0.42
C LEU A 311 14.26 0.96 1.70
N ARG A 312 13.77 2.19 1.87
CA ARG A 312 12.96 2.55 3.04
C ARG A 312 11.79 1.60 3.18
N THR A 313 11.11 1.30 2.08
CA THR A 313 10.00 0.34 2.04
C THR A 313 10.48 -1.03 2.51
N LEU A 314 11.59 -1.56 2.00
CA LEU A 314 12.12 -2.86 2.45
C LEU A 314 12.46 -2.86 3.94
N ALA A 315 13.15 -1.85 4.44
CA ALA A 315 13.53 -1.75 5.84
C ALA A 315 12.29 -1.71 6.75
N VAL A 316 11.30 -0.86 6.40
CA VAL A 316 10.04 -0.76 7.14
C VAL A 316 9.24 -2.06 7.03
N SER A 317 9.23 -2.73 5.88
CA SER A 317 8.59 -4.04 5.70
C SER A 317 9.24 -5.12 6.56
N LEU A 318 10.57 -5.18 6.65
CA LEU A 318 11.28 -6.12 7.51
C LEU A 318 10.97 -5.88 9.00
N VAL A 319 10.91 -4.60 9.42
CA VAL A 319 10.48 -4.23 10.76
C VAL A 319 9.03 -4.66 11.01
N ASP A 320 8.15 -4.50 10.03
CA ASP A 320 6.75 -4.92 10.10
C ASP A 320 6.62 -6.45 10.24
N VAL A 321 7.39 -7.22 9.47
CA VAL A 321 7.46 -8.70 9.60
C VAL A 321 7.96 -9.09 10.99
N TYR A 322 9.02 -8.44 11.49
CA TYR A 322 9.54 -8.72 12.82
C TYR A 322 8.50 -8.43 13.91
N ARG A 323 7.77 -7.31 13.81
CA ARG A 323 6.66 -6.96 14.70
C ARG A 323 5.54 -7.98 14.66
N GLU A 324 5.15 -8.44 13.48
CA GLU A 324 4.16 -9.51 13.31
C GLU A 324 4.59 -10.79 14.03
N LEU A 325 5.82 -11.25 13.80
CA LEU A 325 6.33 -12.49 14.41
C LEU A 325 6.41 -12.39 15.94
N THR A 326 6.87 -11.25 16.45
CA THR A 326 6.98 -11.00 17.90
C THR A 326 5.60 -10.86 18.56
N ALA A 327 4.65 -10.16 17.92
CA ALA A 327 3.28 -10.02 18.38
C ALA A 327 2.55 -11.37 18.37
N ALA A 328 2.66 -12.16 17.30
CA ALA A 328 2.09 -13.50 17.22
C ALA A 328 2.68 -14.42 18.30
N ALA A 329 3.98 -14.33 18.58
CA ALA A 329 4.62 -15.09 19.66
C ALA A 329 4.15 -14.62 21.05
N ALA A 330 4.03 -13.31 21.28
CA ALA A 330 3.52 -12.74 22.52
C ALA A 330 2.07 -13.16 22.78
N GLN A 331 1.19 -13.08 21.78
CA GLN A 331 -0.20 -13.53 21.87
C GLN A 331 -0.32 -15.02 22.20
N ARG A 332 0.54 -15.86 21.62
CA ARG A 332 0.60 -17.30 21.95
C ARG A 332 1.06 -17.52 23.39
N ARG A 333 2.10 -16.80 23.83
CA ARG A 333 2.64 -16.91 25.19
C ARG A 333 1.66 -16.46 26.27
N ALA A 334 0.91 -15.40 26.00
CA ALA A 334 -0.10 -14.85 26.92
C ALA A 334 -1.49 -15.50 26.79
N ASP A 335 -1.62 -16.59 26.02
CA ASP A 335 -2.88 -17.24 25.60
C ASP A 335 -4.04 -16.27 25.29
N VAL A 336 -3.75 -15.21 24.54
CA VAL A 336 -4.77 -14.24 24.14
C VAL A 336 -5.73 -14.92 23.18
N ARG A 337 -7.03 -14.83 23.46
CA ARG A 337 -8.15 -15.32 22.63
C ARG A 337 -9.19 -14.22 22.36
N PRO A 338 -9.95 -14.30 21.26
CA PRO A 338 -9.79 -15.24 20.15
C PRO A 338 -8.52 -14.92 19.34
N ARG A 339 -7.98 -15.95 18.65
CA ARG A 339 -6.73 -15.88 17.89
C ARG A 339 -6.82 -16.77 16.65
N VAL A 340 -6.42 -16.23 15.49
CA VAL A 340 -6.29 -17.00 14.25
C VAL A 340 -4.83 -17.41 14.00
N LYS A 341 -4.61 -18.29 13.02
CA LYS A 341 -3.27 -18.73 12.64
C LYS A 341 -2.57 -17.64 11.83
N ARG A 342 -1.49 -17.09 12.39
CA ARG A 342 -0.69 -15.98 11.83
C ARG A 342 0.65 -16.44 11.22
N GLY A 343 0.75 -17.70 10.77
CA GLY A 343 1.99 -18.31 10.27
C GLY A 343 2.05 -18.41 8.74
N GLY A 344 3.13 -19.01 8.23
CA GLY A 344 3.29 -19.25 6.79
C GLY A 344 3.68 -17.99 6.03
N LEU A 345 3.01 -17.71 4.91
CA LEU A 345 3.32 -16.56 4.04
C LEU A 345 2.73 -15.23 4.56
N TYR A 346 1.79 -15.27 5.51
CA TYR A 346 1.11 -14.06 6.00
C TYR A 346 2.06 -12.97 6.49
N PRO A 347 3.05 -13.25 7.38
CA PRO A 347 3.99 -12.21 7.83
C PRO A 347 4.78 -11.55 6.70
N LEU A 348 5.00 -12.25 5.58
CA LEU A 348 5.68 -11.71 4.41
C LEU A 348 4.74 -10.92 3.48
N ALA A 349 3.45 -11.27 3.45
CA ALA A 349 2.44 -10.61 2.64
C ALA A 349 1.90 -9.33 3.31
N ARG A 350 1.78 -9.31 4.64
CA ARG A 350 1.27 -8.20 5.47
C ARG A 350 1.91 -6.84 5.13
N PRO A 351 3.25 -6.70 4.96
CA PRO A 351 3.86 -5.44 4.56
C PRO A 351 3.36 -4.88 3.23
N GLY A 352 2.84 -5.73 2.34
CA GLY A 352 2.23 -5.31 1.09
C GLY A 352 1.11 -4.29 1.32
N THR A 353 0.22 -4.55 2.27
CA THR A 353 -0.89 -3.64 2.61
C THR A 353 -0.48 -2.60 3.65
N THR A 354 0.24 -2.99 4.70
CA THR A 354 0.55 -2.11 5.84
C THR A 354 1.64 -1.07 5.54
N VAL A 355 2.51 -1.32 4.57
CA VAL A 355 3.65 -0.45 4.22
C VAL A 355 3.56 -0.01 2.76
N ILE A 356 3.61 -0.94 1.81
CA ILE A 356 3.82 -0.62 0.38
C ILE A 356 2.63 0.16 -0.17
N ILE A 357 1.43 -0.40 -0.09
CA ILE A 357 0.22 0.23 -0.63
C ILE A 357 -0.04 1.57 0.08
N ARG A 358 0.05 1.61 1.41
CA ARG A 358 -0.11 2.85 2.19
C ARG A 358 0.83 3.95 1.68
N ASP A 359 2.12 3.67 1.56
CA ASP A 359 3.10 4.68 1.17
C ASP A 359 2.91 5.12 -0.29
N VAL A 360 2.53 4.21 -1.20
CA VAL A 360 2.18 4.57 -2.58
C VAL A 360 0.94 5.46 -2.62
N VAL A 361 -0.12 5.10 -1.91
CA VAL A 361 -1.37 5.88 -1.83
C VAL A 361 -1.09 7.28 -1.29
N VAL A 362 -0.31 7.41 -0.20
CA VAL A 362 0.02 8.72 0.39
C VAL A 362 0.80 9.60 -0.58
N ASN A 363 1.77 9.04 -1.32
CA ASN A 363 2.51 9.84 -2.29
C ASN A 363 1.63 10.26 -3.48
N ALA A 364 0.73 9.37 -3.95
CA ALA A 364 -0.26 9.73 -4.97
C ALA A 364 -1.20 10.86 -4.49
N LEU A 365 -1.65 10.81 -3.23
CA LEU A 365 -2.45 11.87 -2.62
C LEU A 365 -1.70 13.20 -2.56
N LEU A 366 -0.41 13.20 -2.21
CA LEU A 366 0.41 14.41 -2.21
C LEU A 366 0.51 15.01 -3.63
N GLU A 367 0.70 14.17 -4.65
CA GLU A 367 0.67 14.60 -6.06
C GLU A 367 -0.70 15.13 -6.48
N ASP A 368 -1.79 14.51 -6.02
CA ASP A 368 -3.17 14.97 -6.25
C ASP A 368 -3.40 16.37 -5.68
N MET A 369 -2.91 16.61 -4.47
CA MET A 369 -2.99 17.92 -3.81
C MET A 369 -2.15 18.97 -4.51
N LEU A 370 -0.96 18.60 -5.00
CA LEU A 370 -0.10 19.49 -5.78
C LEU A 370 -0.69 19.84 -7.14
N ALA A 371 -1.38 18.89 -7.77
CA ALA A 371 -2.12 19.10 -9.00
C ALA A 371 -3.41 19.92 -8.78
N GLY A 372 -3.84 20.14 -7.52
CA GLY A 372 -5.04 20.92 -7.20
C GLY A 372 -6.34 20.20 -7.58
N ARG A 373 -6.33 18.87 -7.62
CA ARG A 373 -7.49 18.03 -7.97
C ARG A 373 -8.68 18.31 -7.05
N PRO A 374 -9.91 18.44 -7.57
CA PRO A 374 -11.08 18.89 -6.80
C PRO A 374 -11.53 17.90 -5.73
N VAL A 375 -11.60 16.61 -6.04
CA VAL A 375 -12.03 15.58 -5.09
C VAL A 375 -11.11 14.39 -5.22
N VAL A 376 -10.67 13.87 -4.08
CA VAL A 376 -9.80 12.70 -4.04
C VAL A 376 -10.34 11.72 -3.00
N TYR A 377 -10.42 10.44 -3.34
CA TYR A 377 -10.78 9.37 -2.43
C TYR A 377 -9.64 8.36 -2.34
N ALA A 378 -9.26 8.00 -1.12
CA ALA A 378 -8.25 6.99 -0.87
C ALA A 378 -8.66 6.04 0.25
N ASP A 379 -8.30 4.78 0.06
CA ASP A 379 -8.56 3.70 1.01
C ASP A 379 -7.28 3.22 1.70
N PHE A 380 -7.29 3.20 3.03
CA PHE A 380 -6.21 2.72 3.90
C PHE A 380 -6.54 1.35 4.49
N VAL A 381 -6.28 0.31 3.69
CA VAL A 381 -6.57 -1.12 4.01
C VAL A 381 -5.72 -1.74 5.13
N GLY A 382 -4.70 -1.03 5.63
CA GLY A 382 -3.70 -1.61 6.53
C GLY A 382 -4.26 -2.03 7.89
N TYR A 383 -5.21 -1.27 8.46
CA TYR A 383 -5.79 -1.58 9.76
C TYR A 383 -6.70 -2.82 9.67
N ASP A 384 -7.60 -2.85 8.69
CA ASP A 384 -8.57 -3.95 8.49
C ASP A 384 -7.88 -5.31 8.37
N GLU A 385 -6.85 -5.38 7.51
CA GLU A 385 -6.06 -6.59 7.26
C GLU A 385 -5.40 -7.14 8.54
N VAL A 386 -4.88 -6.26 9.39
CA VAL A 386 -4.22 -6.67 10.64
C VAL A 386 -5.25 -6.98 11.72
N ALA A 387 -6.36 -6.25 11.77
CA ALA A 387 -7.44 -6.48 12.70
C ALA A 387 -8.10 -7.84 12.47
N HIS A 388 -8.25 -8.29 11.22
CA HIS A 388 -8.73 -9.63 10.88
C HIS A 388 -7.84 -10.76 11.44
N HIS A 389 -6.53 -10.54 11.49
CA HIS A 389 -5.56 -11.57 11.91
C HIS A 389 -5.19 -11.50 13.40
N SER A 390 -5.18 -10.30 13.96
CA SER A 390 -4.66 -10.04 15.30
C SER A 390 -5.78 -9.77 16.29
N GLY A 391 -6.85 -9.10 15.83
CA GLY A 391 -7.93 -8.54 16.63
C GLY A 391 -7.98 -7.02 16.54
N ILE A 392 -9.16 -6.45 16.75
CA ILE A 392 -9.49 -5.03 16.45
C ILE A 392 -8.73 -4.01 17.31
N GLU A 393 -8.28 -4.40 18.50
CA GLU A 393 -7.65 -3.50 19.48
C GLU A 393 -6.38 -4.11 20.09
N ARG A 394 -5.67 -4.95 19.33
CA ARG A 394 -4.36 -5.44 19.76
C ARG A 394 -3.29 -4.40 19.53
N PHE A 395 -2.19 -4.50 20.28
CA PHE A 395 -1.08 -3.55 20.22
C PHE A 395 -0.53 -3.37 18.79
N ASP A 396 -0.33 -4.47 18.08
CA ASP A 396 0.12 -4.52 16.68
C ASP A 396 -0.90 -3.92 15.70
N THR A 397 -2.19 -4.16 15.91
CA THR A 397 -3.28 -3.52 15.15
C THR A 397 -3.32 -2.01 15.37
N LEU A 398 -3.27 -1.58 16.63
CA LEU A 398 -3.27 -0.16 17.02
C LEU A 398 -2.00 0.55 16.58
N GLU A 399 -0.86 -0.15 16.49
CA GLU A 399 0.35 0.42 15.91
C GLU A 399 0.17 0.71 14.42
N VAL A 400 -0.46 -0.18 13.66
CA VAL A 400 -0.79 0.09 12.25
C VAL A 400 -1.76 1.26 12.13
N LEU A 401 -2.80 1.31 12.96
CA LEU A 401 -3.72 2.46 13.01
C LEU A 401 -2.98 3.78 13.29
N ARG A 402 -2.02 3.77 14.22
CA ARG A 402 -1.17 4.93 14.53
C ARG A 402 -0.33 5.36 13.34
N THR A 403 0.19 4.43 12.54
CA THR A 403 0.93 4.78 11.32
C THR A 403 0.03 5.41 10.27
N ILE A 404 -1.22 4.97 10.14
CA ILE A 404 -2.23 5.59 9.26
C ILE A 404 -2.51 7.03 9.74
N ASP A 405 -2.78 7.22 11.04
CA ASP A 405 -2.98 8.55 11.64
C ASP A 405 -1.79 9.50 11.39
N GLN A 406 -0.55 8.99 11.46
CA GLN A 406 0.64 9.78 11.14
C GLN A 406 0.68 10.22 9.67
N GLN A 407 0.27 9.37 8.73
CA GLN A 407 0.16 9.75 7.32
C GLN A 407 -0.96 10.76 7.09
N ILE A 408 -2.10 10.62 7.77
CA ILE A 408 -3.18 11.61 7.77
C ILE A 408 -2.65 12.97 8.26
N GLY A 409 -1.86 12.98 9.34
CA GLY A 409 -1.20 14.19 9.83
C GLY A 409 -0.21 14.79 8.83
N ARG A 410 0.51 13.96 8.06
CA ARG A 410 1.39 14.41 6.97
C ARG A 410 0.59 15.07 5.84
N LEU A 411 -0.51 14.47 5.42
CA LEU A 411 -1.42 15.02 4.40
C LEU A 411 -2.03 16.35 4.88
N TRP A 412 -2.46 16.44 6.13
CA TRP A 412 -2.97 17.68 6.70
C TRP A 412 -1.96 18.83 6.67
N ARG A 413 -0.70 18.56 7.04
CA ARG A 413 0.37 19.59 6.92
C ARG A 413 0.63 19.98 5.48
N ALA A 414 0.57 19.03 4.54
CA ALA A 414 0.71 19.31 3.11
C ALA A 414 -0.46 20.15 2.57
N ALA A 415 -1.69 19.94 3.07
CA ALA A 415 -2.88 20.66 2.66
C ALA A 415 -2.76 22.17 2.94
N GLN A 416 -2.10 22.54 4.04
CA GLN A 416 -1.83 23.96 4.38
C GLN A 416 -0.85 24.66 3.43
N LEU A 417 -0.16 23.89 2.58
CA LEU A 417 0.83 24.39 1.63
C LEU A 417 0.42 24.10 0.18
N ALA A 418 -0.69 23.40 -0.03
CA ALA A 418 -1.16 23.00 -1.35
C ALA A 418 -1.63 24.22 -2.17
N PRO A 419 -1.55 24.17 -3.52
CA PRO A 419 -2.06 25.24 -4.38
C PRO A 419 -3.57 25.47 -4.27
N ARG A 420 -4.32 24.46 -3.82
CA ARG A 420 -5.77 24.52 -3.56
C ARG A 420 -6.03 24.24 -2.09
N GLN A 421 -7.00 24.93 -1.48
CA GLN A 421 -7.46 24.61 -0.12
C GLN A 421 -8.19 23.26 -0.12
N TYR A 422 -7.95 22.43 0.90
CA TYR A 422 -8.58 21.11 1.04
C TYR A 422 -9.29 20.94 2.38
N HIS A 423 -10.49 20.39 2.33
CA HIS A 423 -11.15 19.78 3.49
C HIS A 423 -10.81 18.30 3.55
N LEU A 424 -10.40 17.81 4.73
CA LEU A 424 -10.10 16.40 4.94
C LEU A 424 -11.29 15.74 5.64
N VAL A 425 -11.81 14.67 5.05
CA VAL A 425 -12.89 13.86 5.59
C VAL A 425 -12.34 12.47 5.85
N CYS A 426 -12.18 12.09 7.11
CA CYS A 426 -11.87 10.72 7.47
C CYS A 426 -13.16 9.94 7.65
N LEU A 427 -13.27 8.78 7.01
CA LEU A 427 -14.41 7.89 7.12
C LEU A 427 -13.97 6.45 7.31
N SER A 428 -14.91 5.59 7.69
CA SER A 428 -14.77 4.14 7.65
C SER A 428 -15.92 3.60 6.84
N ASP A 429 -15.69 2.59 6.02
CA ASP A 429 -16.71 1.90 5.23
C ASP A 429 -17.56 0.96 6.08
N HIS A 430 -16.94 0.26 7.04
CA HIS A 430 -17.62 -0.53 8.04
C HIS A 430 -16.84 -0.57 9.36
N GLY A 431 -17.38 -1.29 10.35
CA GLY A 431 -16.65 -1.63 11.57
C GLY A 431 -16.25 -3.10 11.58
N GLN A 432 -15.58 -3.50 12.66
CA GLN A 432 -15.30 -4.90 12.96
C GLN A 432 -15.74 -5.25 14.38
N THR A 433 -16.11 -6.51 14.57
CA THR A 433 -16.41 -7.08 15.89
C THR A 433 -15.41 -8.17 16.23
N GLN A 434 -14.85 -8.11 17.44
CA GLN A 434 -13.94 -9.15 17.92
C GLN A 434 -14.72 -10.45 18.16
N GLY A 435 -14.32 -11.52 17.48
CA GLY A 435 -14.98 -12.83 17.61
C GLY A 435 -14.05 -14.00 17.29
N GLN A 436 -14.44 -15.18 17.76
CA GLN A 436 -13.82 -16.43 17.33
C GLN A 436 -14.42 -16.84 15.98
N THR A 437 -13.62 -17.42 15.09
CA THR A 437 -14.14 -17.98 13.84
C THR A 437 -15.18 -19.07 14.15
N PHE A 438 -16.18 -19.24 13.28
CA PHE A 438 -17.20 -20.27 13.45
C PHE A 438 -16.57 -21.66 13.63
N ALA A 439 -15.59 -21.98 12.80
CA ALA A 439 -14.88 -23.26 12.85
C ALA A 439 -14.12 -23.49 14.15
N ASP A 440 -13.44 -22.48 14.69
CA ASP A 440 -12.72 -22.63 15.95
C ASP A 440 -13.68 -22.72 17.15
N ARG A 441 -14.85 -22.09 17.08
CA ARG A 441 -15.86 -22.09 18.15
C ARG A 441 -16.66 -23.39 18.17
N PHE A 442 -17.05 -23.92 17.01
CA PHE A 442 -17.97 -25.05 16.88
C PHE A 442 -17.28 -26.36 16.43
N GLY A 443 -16.00 -26.31 16.04
CA GLY A 443 -15.25 -27.49 15.61
C GLY A 443 -15.58 -27.99 14.20
N GLU A 444 -16.52 -27.35 13.50
CA GLU A 444 -16.90 -27.61 12.11
C GLU A 444 -17.09 -26.28 11.37
N THR A 445 -16.88 -26.26 10.05
CA THR A 445 -17.16 -25.06 9.25
C THR A 445 -18.65 -24.90 9.00
N VAL A 446 -19.05 -23.69 8.58
CA VAL A 446 -20.44 -23.40 8.19
C VAL A 446 -20.88 -24.31 7.04
N GLU A 447 -20.01 -24.58 6.07
CA GLU A 447 -20.29 -25.49 4.95
C GLU A 447 -20.50 -26.93 5.42
N GLN A 448 -19.72 -27.39 6.41
CA GLN A 448 -19.87 -28.73 6.98
C GLN A 448 -21.19 -28.85 7.74
N LEU A 449 -21.52 -27.83 8.55
CA LEU A 449 -22.80 -27.76 9.26
C LEU A 449 -23.98 -27.79 8.29
N ILE A 450 -23.99 -26.90 7.28
CA ILE A 450 -25.07 -26.84 6.28
C ILE A 450 -25.15 -28.16 5.52
N GLY A 451 -24.01 -28.69 5.07
CA GLY A 451 -23.95 -29.97 4.36
C GLY A 451 -24.56 -31.10 5.19
N ARG A 452 -24.24 -31.17 6.48
CA ARG A 452 -24.78 -32.16 7.43
C ARG A 452 -26.29 -31.98 7.65
N LEU A 453 -26.76 -30.74 7.84
CA LEU A 453 -28.19 -30.45 8.01
C LEU A 453 -29.02 -30.72 6.75
N CYS A 454 -28.41 -30.63 5.57
CA CYS A 454 -29.05 -30.92 4.28
C CYS A 454 -28.93 -32.41 3.85
N GLY A 455 -28.51 -33.31 4.74
CA GLY A 455 -28.40 -34.74 4.45
C GLY A 455 -27.18 -35.15 3.61
N GLY A 456 -26.19 -34.27 3.46
CA GLY A 456 -24.93 -34.59 2.81
C GLY A 456 -24.08 -35.54 3.66
N PRO A 457 -23.21 -36.36 3.04
CA PRO A 457 -22.34 -37.28 3.78
C PRO A 457 -21.44 -36.51 4.74
N VAL A 458 -21.39 -36.96 6.01
CA VAL A 458 -20.55 -36.38 7.05
C VAL A 458 -19.08 -36.61 6.67
N VAL A 459 -18.43 -35.59 6.12
CA VAL A 459 -16.98 -35.62 5.90
C VAL A 459 -16.33 -35.46 7.27
N ALA A 460 -15.91 -36.58 7.87
CA ALA A 460 -15.17 -36.58 9.13
C ALA A 460 -13.99 -35.62 9.02
N ALA A 461 -13.84 -34.71 10.00
CA ALA A 461 -12.70 -33.81 10.06
C ALA A 461 -11.40 -34.64 9.99
N PRO A 462 -10.36 -34.19 9.28
CA PRO A 462 -9.10 -34.91 9.24
C PRO A 462 -8.59 -35.05 10.68
N ARG A 463 -8.57 -36.28 11.20
CA ARG A 463 -7.93 -36.61 12.48
C ARG A 463 -6.53 -36.01 12.45
N ARG A 464 -6.20 -35.13 13.41
CA ARG A 464 -4.80 -34.78 13.68
C ARG A 464 -4.07 -36.08 13.99
N ARG A 465 -3.31 -36.61 13.03
CA ARG A 465 -2.47 -37.78 13.25
C ARG A 465 -1.36 -37.38 14.23
N LEU A 466 -1.19 -38.19 15.26
CA LEU A 466 -0.35 -37.94 16.43
C LEU A 466 1.17 -38.05 16.16
N LEU A 467 1.61 -38.27 14.91
CA LEU A 467 3.03 -38.31 14.55
C LEU A 467 3.33 -37.39 13.35
N GLY A 468 4.13 -36.35 13.61
CA GLY A 468 4.44 -35.26 12.70
C GLY A 468 5.47 -35.57 11.60
N LEU A 469 5.21 -36.58 10.78
CA LEU A 469 6.03 -36.90 9.60
C LEU A 469 5.12 -37.18 8.40
N LEU A 470 4.61 -36.11 7.80
CA LEU A 470 4.09 -35.92 6.43
C LEU A 470 3.03 -34.80 6.45
N PRO A 471 3.06 -33.83 5.48
CA PRO A 471 2.08 -32.77 5.43
C PRO A 471 0.67 -33.34 5.17
N PRO A 472 -0.40 -32.81 5.79
CA PRO A 472 -1.76 -33.26 5.51
C PRO A 472 -2.10 -33.05 4.03
N ALA A 473 -2.88 -33.99 3.47
CA ALA A 473 -3.39 -33.89 2.11
C ALA A 473 -4.11 -32.55 1.92
N ARG A 474 -3.78 -31.84 0.83
CA ARG A 474 -4.41 -30.59 0.41
C ARG A 474 -5.89 -30.85 0.13
N VAL A 475 -6.73 -30.57 1.12
CA VAL A 475 -8.09 -30.11 0.83
C VAL A 475 -7.90 -28.69 0.30
N ASP A 476 -8.35 -28.41 -0.92
CA ASP A 476 -8.46 -27.04 -1.44
C ASP A 476 -9.27 -26.24 -0.42
N ASP A 477 -8.54 -25.52 0.42
CA ASP A 477 -9.04 -24.79 1.56
C ASP A 477 -9.65 -23.51 0.98
N SER A 478 -10.95 -23.53 0.69
CA SER A 478 -11.75 -22.35 0.35
C SER A 478 -11.86 -21.34 1.51
N ARG A 479 -10.90 -21.39 2.45
CA ARG A 479 -10.92 -20.83 3.80
C ARG A 479 -9.96 -19.68 4.03
N ARG A 480 -9.45 -19.05 2.98
CA ARG A 480 -8.82 -17.74 3.17
C ARG A 480 -9.91 -16.68 3.23
N ALA A 481 -10.64 -16.68 4.35
CA ALA A 481 -11.35 -15.51 4.83
C ALA A 481 -10.26 -14.49 5.20
N ALA A 482 -10.27 -13.35 4.51
CA ALA A 482 -9.16 -12.39 4.39
C ALA A 482 -7.93 -12.96 3.65
N GLU A 483 -8.06 -13.14 2.33
CA GLU A 483 -6.86 -13.06 1.50
C GLU A 483 -6.40 -11.60 1.45
N PRO A 484 -5.16 -11.26 1.88
CA PRO A 484 -4.59 -9.95 1.62
C PRO A 484 -4.69 -9.64 0.13
N TRP A 485 -4.76 -8.35 -0.23
CA TRP A 485 -4.56 -7.79 -1.57
C TRP A 485 -3.65 -8.66 -2.47
N GLN A 486 -4.19 -9.69 -3.10
CA GLN A 486 -3.42 -10.60 -3.92
C GLN A 486 -4.21 -10.81 -5.19
N VAL A 487 -3.95 -9.89 -6.12
CA VAL A 487 -4.19 -10.02 -7.57
C VAL A 487 -3.75 -11.40 -8.10
N THR A 488 -2.85 -12.11 -7.38
CA THR A 488 -2.40 -13.46 -7.70
C THR A 488 -3.37 -14.60 -7.32
N SER A 489 -4.30 -14.42 -6.39
CA SER A 489 -5.23 -15.48 -5.99
C SER A 489 -6.41 -15.65 -6.94
N ALA A 490 -6.71 -14.61 -7.73
CA ALA A 490 -7.79 -14.61 -8.73
C ALA A 490 -7.61 -15.69 -9.81
N LEU A 491 -6.41 -16.26 -9.95
CA LEU A 491 -6.09 -17.30 -10.94
C LEU A 491 -6.29 -18.74 -10.43
N ALA A 492 -6.60 -18.96 -9.14
CA ALA A 492 -6.65 -20.31 -8.56
C ALA A 492 -8.06 -20.86 -8.28
N GLU A 493 -9.11 -20.04 -8.30
CA GLU A 493 -10.45 -20.46 -7.85
C GLU A 493 -11.39 -20.79 -9.02
N GLY A 494 -11.13 -21.94 -9.64
CA GLY A 494 -11.95 -22.49 -10.72
C GLY A 494 -12.72 -23.77 -10.37
N SER A 495 -12.83 -24.22 -9.11
CA SER A 495 -13.56 -25.48 -8.81
C SER A 495 -13.87 -25.76 -7.34
N GLY A 496 -14.41 -24.80 -6.60
CA GLY A 496 -14.85 -25.03 -5.21
C GLY A 496 -15.94 -26.12 -5.08
N PRO A 497 -15.93 -26.96 -4.03
CA PRO A 497 -16.85 -28.09 -3.86
C PRO A 497 -18.34 -27.68 -3.71
N ILE A 498 -18.62 -26.44 -3.31
CA ILE A 498 -19.99 -25.88 -3.24
C ILE A 498 -20.57 -25.70 -4.65
N ALA A 499 -19.76 -25.18 -5.59
CA ALA A 499 -20.17 -24.98 -6.98
C ALA A 499 -20.30 -26.30 -7.77
N ARG A 500 -19.65 -27.39 -7.31
CA ARG A 500 -19.91 -28.74 -7.84
C ARG A 500 -21.24 -29.30 -7.32
N ARG A 501 -21.51 -29.18 -6.02
CA ARG A 501 -22.74 -29.73 -5.41
C ARG A 501 -24.03 -29.01 -5.78
N LEU A 502 -23.98 -27.73 -6.16
CA LEU A 502 -25.15 -27.02 -6.69
C LEU A 502 -25.47 -27.45 -8.14
N ARG A 503 -24.45 -27.83 -8.93
CA ARG A 503 -24.64 -28.39 -10.28
C ARG A 503 -25.23 -29.80 -10.27
N ASP A 504 -24.97 -30.59 -9.23
CA ASP A 504 -25.53 -31.94 -9.08
C ASP A 504 -27.04 -31.94 -8.68
N ARG A 505 -27.67 -30.77 -8.53
CA ARG A 505 -29.09 -30.63 -8.15
C ARG A 505 -30.01 -30.10 -9.25
N VAL A 506 -29.51 -29.91 -10.48
CA VAL A 506 -30.32 -29.55 -11.67
C VAL A 506 -30.46 -30.75 -12.58
#